data_AF-A0A2C9K0W0-F1
#
_entry.id   AF-A0A2C9K0W0-F1
#
_cell.length_a   1.000
_cell.length_b   1.000
_cell.length_c   1.000
_cell.angle_alpha   90.00
_cell.angle_beta   90.00
_cell.angle_gamma   90.00
#
_symmetry.space_group_name_H-M   'P 1'
#
loop_
_entity.id
_entity.type
_entity.pdbx_description
1 polymer ?
#
loop_
_entity_poly.entity_id
_entity_poly.type
_entity_poly.pdbx_seq_one_letter_code
_entity_poly.pdbx_strand_id
1 'polypeptide(L)'
;MYKTNNKKPPSCFLSISCTSEELPFWQPMDHLAPVVLYDVNPFAKEGVEISTKFHQTLFYPEFRIQRVWRIQNPILWLHYSLKKKQLSQELGGAGRYPEERQLFHGTFRDRLEPIIKQGFDWRIGKTHGKKLGNGIYFGRHAVGAHEFTDCGGDNKSTRWKTHIFYSKPLQFQSTNHLQASENGTAISDIWSLFKYHSHTDSHFMLAVRVLVGRYTMGKPSLLRPPQFDERDLSVRYDSCVDNVSAPQTFVIFDQYQAYPEYVIEYQHCINNRLRV
;
A
#
# COMPACT_ATOMS: atom_id res chain seq x y z
N MET A 1 67.08 -20.58 12.28
CA MET A 1 66.52 -19.39 11.61
C MET A 1 65.19 -19.77 10.97
N TYR A 2 64.07 -19.39 11.59
CA TYR A 2 62.76 -19.34 10.93
C TYR A 2 62.05 -18.08 11.46
N LYS A 3 61.86 -17.09 10.58
CA LYS A 3 61.15 -15.84 10.89
C LYS A 3 59.65 -16.10 10.73
N THR A 4 58.88 -16.02 11.80
CA THR A 4 57.42 -16.05 11.76
C THR A 4 56.91 -14.67 11.32
N ASN A 5 56.38 -14.59 10.09
CA ASN A 5 55.72 -13.40 9.57
C ASN A 5 54.31 -13.29 10.16
N ASN A 6 54.16 -12.49 11.21
CA ASN A 6 52.85 -12.04 11.70
C ASN A 6 52.25 -11.02 10.72
N LYS A 7 51.60 -11.50 9.65
CA LYS A 7 50.65 -10.67 8.89
C LYS A 7 49.28 -10.83 9.55
N LYS A 8 48.81 -9.77 10.23
CA LYS A 8 47.41 -9.66 10.67
C LYS A 8 46.50 -9.88 9.45
N PRO A 9 45.39 -10.62 9.58
CA PRO A 9 44.41 -10.71 8.50
C PRO A 9 43.89 -9.30 8.19
N PRO A 10 43.60 -8.97 6.92
CA PRO A 10 43.00 -7.69 6.60
C PRO A 10 41.68 -7.60 7.35
N SER A 11 41.58 -6.63 8.26
CA SER A 11 40.32 -6.28 8.90
C SER A 11 39.42 -5.72 7.81
N CYS A 12 38.65 -6.59 7.15
CA CYS A 12 37.51 -6.19 6.37
C CYS A 12 36.44 -5.72 7.36
N PHE A 13 36.62 -4.51 7.89
CA PHE A 13 35.47 -3.72 8.29
C PHE A 13 34.74 -3.41 6.98
N LEU A 14 33.81 -4.29 6.60
CA LEU A 14 32.66 -3.86 5.83
C LEU A 14 31.95 -2.85 6.74
N SER A 15 32.37 -1.59 6.68
CA SER A 15 31.45 -0.50 6.96
C SER A 15 30.37 -0.62 5.89
N ILE A 16 29.35 -1.41 6.20
CA ILE A 16 28.02 -1.11 5.71
C ILE A 16 27.73 0.24 6.37
N SER A 17 28.20 1.33 5.76
CA SER A 17 27.47 2.58 5.86
C SER A 17 26.10 2.21 5.29
N CYS A 18 25.21 1.83 6.21
CA CYS A 18 23.79 1.73 6.00
C CYS A 18 23.43 3.15 5.61
N THR A 19 23.53 3.42 4.31
CA THR A 19 23.17 4.68 3.71
C THR A 19 21.69 4.74 3.98
N SER A 20 21.34 5.51 5.01
CA SER A 20 19.99 5.94 5.30
C SER A 20 19.46 6.46 3.98
N GLU A 21 18.66 5.66 3.27
CA GLU A 21 17.63 6.28 2.46
C GLU A 21 16.93 7.23 3.44
N GLU A 22 16.99 8.53 3.13
CA GLU A 22 16.41 9.56 3.97
C GLU A 22 15.05 9.06 4.42
N LEU A 23 14.85 9.04 5.74
CA LEU A 23 13.55 8.68 6.25
C LEU A 23 12.53 9.56 5.52
N PRO A 24 11.38 9.00 5.12
CA PRO A 24 10.27 9.83 4.66
C PRO A 24 10.02 10.95 5.67
N PHE A 25 9.32 12.00 5.27
CA PHE A 25 8.97 13.21 6.02
C PHE A 25 8.12 12.97 7.30
N TRP A 26 8.27 11.80 7.91
CA TRP A 26 7.67 11.32 9.13
C TRP A 26 7.92 12.25 10.30
N GLN A 27 6.90 12.40 11.13
CA GLN A 27 7.08 13.04 12.43
C GLN A 27 7.87 12.12 13.37
N PRO A 28 8.50 12.68 14.40
CA PRO A 28 9.15 11.89 15.44
C PRO A 28 8.22 10.80 15.97
N MET A 29 8.77 9.59 16.12
CA MET A 29 8.05 8.48 16.73
C MET A 29 8.59 8.24 18.14
N ASP A 30 7.69 7.88 19.06
CA ASP A 30 8.10 7.27 20.32
C ASP A 30 8.87 5.97 20.02
N HIS A 31 10.08 5.86 20.57
CA HIS A 31 10.98 4.72 20.37
C HIS A 31 10.38 3.39 20.86
N LEU A 32 9.38 3.43 21.74
CA LEU A 32 8.69 2.25 22.24
C LEU A 32 7.55 1.76 21.32
N ALA A 33 7.06 2.61 20.41
CA ALA A 33 6.00 2.25 19.47
C ALA A 33 6.61 1.73 18.15
N PRO A 34 6.50 0.42 17.84
CA PRO A 34 7.09 -0.13 16.60
C PRO A 34 6.40 0.37 15.33
N VAL A 35 5.15 0.84 15.45
CA VAL A 35 4.37 1.43 14.37
C VAL A 35 3.49 2.55 14.92
N VAL A 36 3.48 3.68 14.24
CA VAL A 36 2.64 4.85 14.57
C VAL A 36 1.76 5.21 13.38
N LEU A 37 0.52 5.60 13.65
CA LEU A 37 -0.40 6.15 12.65
C LEU A 37 -0.54 7.65 12.92
N TYR A 38 -0.21 8.46 11.93
CA TYR A 38 -0.32 9.91 12.00
C TYR A 38 -1.56 10.39 11.27
N ASP A 39 -2.43 11.15 11.95
CA ASP A 39 -3.65 11.71 11.34
C ASP A 39 -3.28 12.81 10.35
N VAL A 40 -3.51 12.57 9.06
CA VAL A 40 -3.10 13.46 7.98
C VAL A 40 -4.10 14.60 7.89
N ASN A 41 -3.60 15.84 8.02
CA ASN A 41 -4.42 17.03 7.80
C ASN A 41 -4.99 17.02 6.36
N PRO A 42 -6.33 16.98 6.18
CA PRO A 42 -6.95 16.87 4.87
C PRO A 42 -6.71 18.09 3.97
N PHE A 43 -6.34 19.24 4.54
CA PHE A 43 -6.05 20.47 3.82
C PHE A 43 -4.56 20.66 3.49
N ALA A 44 -3.68 19.84 4.07
CA ALA A 44 -2.27 19.84 3.71
C ALA A 44 -2.07 19.18 2.33
N LYS A 45 -0.94 19.50 1.67
CA LYS A 45 -0.60 18.97 0.33
C LYS A 45 -0.77 17.45 0.25
N GLU A 46 -0.24 16.73 1.23
CA GLU A 46 -0.36 15.27 1.35
C GLU A 46 -1.82 14.78 1.40
N GLY A 47 -2.65 15.38 2.26
CA GLY A 47 -4.07 15.03 2.38
C GLY A 47 -4.86 15.31 1.11
N VAL A 48 -4.57 16.44 0.45
CA VAL A 48 -5.19 16.82 -0.83
C VAL A 48 -4.81 15.86 -1.95
N GLU A 49 -3.54 15.45 -2.03
CA GLU A 49 -3.07 14.51 -3.05
C GLU A 49 -3.74 13.14 -2.92
N ILE A 50 -3.80 12.57 -1.71
CA ILE A 50 -4.47 11.29 -1.45
C ILE A 50 -5.97 11.38 -1.73
N SER A 51 -6.63 12.44 -1.28
CA SER A 51 -8.07 12.64 -1.50
C SER A 51 -8.38 12.80 -2.99
N THR A 52 -7.58 13.59 -3.71
CA THR A 52 -7.72 13.77 -5.17
C THR A 52 -7.62 12.44 -5.89
N LYS A 53 -6.60 11.63 -5.54
CA LYS A 53 -6.39 10.33 -6.16
C LYS A 53 -7.51 9.33 -5.88
N PHE A 54 -8.00 9.28 -4.65
CA PHE A 54 -9.16 8.47 -4.27
C PHE A 54 -10.40 8.88 -5.08
N HIS A 55 -10.68 10.18 -5.15
CA HIS A 55 -11.85 10.74 -5.83
C HIS A 55 -11.75 10.76 -7.37
N GLN A 56 -10.67 10.24 -7.97
CA GLN A 56 -10.61 10.01 -9.42
C GLN A 56 -11.69 9.03 -9.90
N THR A 57 -12.11 8.10 -9.03
CA THR A 57 -13.07 7.04 -9.39
C THR A 57 -14.17 6.79 -8.35
N LEU A 58 -13.95 7.17 -7.09
CA LEU A 58 -14.97 7.12 -6.05
C LEU A 58 -15.41 8.54 -5.72
N PHE A 59 -16.48 9.02 -6.35
CA PHE A 59 -16.81 10.45 -6.37
C PHE A 59 -17.52 10.93 -5.10
N TYR A 60 -17.21 12.17 -4.69
CA TYR A 60 -18.01 12.91 -3.71
C TYR A 60 -19.35 13.37 -4.32
N PRO A 61 -20.48 13.42 -3.58
CA PRO A 61 -20.64 13.13 -2.16
C PRO A 61 -21.01 11.67 -1.85
N GLU A 62 -21.06 10.80 -2.85
CA GLU A 62 -21.42 9.40 -2.69
C GLU A 62 -20.37 8.64 -1.88
N PHE A 63 -19.09 8.91 -2.10
CA PHE A 63 -18.01 8.40 -1.28
C PHE A 63 -17.37 9.55 -0.51
N ARG A 64 -17.37 9.47 0.81
CA ARG A 64 -16.85 10.54 1.68
C ARG A 64 -15.71 10.03 2.54
N ILE A 65 -14.50 10.54 2.31
CA ILE A 65 -13.36 10.30 3.19
C ILE A 65 -13.67 10.91 4.55
N GLN A 66 -13.53 10.09 5.60
CA GLN A 66 -13.67 10.51 6.98
C GLN A 66 -12.31 10.93 7.52
N ARG A 67 -11.29 10.07 7.34
CA ARG A 67 -9.92 10.28 7.83
C ARG A 67 -8.90 9.56 6.96
N VAL A 68 -7.68 10.08 6.98
CA VAL A 68 -6.51 9.45 6.37
C VAL A 68 -5.42 9.39 7.42
N TRP A 69 -4.89 8.20 7.68
CA TRP A 69 -3.72 8.03 8.54
C TRP A 69 -2.52 7.63 7.73
N ARG A 70 -1.40 8.34 7.90
CA ARG A 70 -0.10 7.89 7.41
C ARG A 70 0.46 6.83 8.34
N ILE A 71 0.92 5.73 7.76
CA ILE A 71 1.61 4.66 8.48
C ILE A 71 3.09 5.03 8.57
N GLN A 72 3.63 4.98 9.79
CA GLN A 72 5.05 5.11 10.06
C GLN A 72 5.54 3.80 10.69
N ASN A 73 6.12 2.94 9.85
CA ASN A 73 6.64 1.63 10.23
C ASN A 73 8.09 1.51 9.73
N PRO A 74 9.09 1.81 10.57
CA PRO A 74 10.49 1.91 10.16
C PRO A 74 11.07 0.58 9.69
N ILE A 75 10.61 -0.55 10.24
CA ILE A 75 11.09 -1.88 9.85
C ILE A 75 10.57 -2.25 8.46
N LEU A 76 9.27 -2.05 8.19
CA LEU A 76 8.73 -2.29 6.86
C LEU A 76 9.31 -1.33 5.81
N TRP A 77 9.53 -0.07 6.19
CA TRP A 77 10.20 0.89 5.32
C TRP A 77 11.62 0.43 4.99
N LEU A 78 12.40 -0.01 5.97
CA LEU A 78 13.74 -0.54 5.75
C LEU A 78 13.74 -1.70 4.76
N HIS A 79 12.85 -2.69 4.92
CA HIS A 79 12.75 -3.80 3.97
C HIS A 79 12.37 -3.34 2.56
N TYR A 80 11.40 -2.42 2.45
CA TYR A 80 10.97 -1.84 1.19
C TYR A 80 12.12 -1.09 0.48
N SER A 81 12.84 -0.24 1.21
CA SER A 81 14.02 0.50 0.76
C SER A 81 15.13 -0.43 0.27
N LEU A 82 15.43 -1.48 1.03
CA LEU A 82 16.42 -2.48 0.61
C LEU A 82 15.97 -3.22 -0.66
N LYS A 83 14.68 -3.55 -0.79
CA LYS A 83 14.14 -4.16 -2.00
C LYS A 83 14.23 -3.22 -3.20
N LYS A 84 13.95 -1.94 -3.01
CA LYS A 84 14.10 -0.91 -4.05
C LYS A 84 15.53 -0.83 -4.54
N LYS A 85 16.51 -0.81 -3.62
CA LYS A 85 17.93 -0.82 -3.95
C LYS A 85 18.36 -2.10 -4.68
N GLN A 86 17.85 -3.25 -4.27
CA GLN A 86 18.08 -4.52 -4.98
C GLN A 86 17.60 -4.43 -6.43
N LEU A 87 16.35 -4.01 -6.67
CA LEU A 87 15.82 -3.89 -8.03
C LEU A 87 16.57 -2.84 -8.86
N SER A 88 17.02 -1.73 -8.24
CA SER A 88 17.89 -0.75 -8.91
C SER A 88 19.22 -1.35 -9.39
N GLN A 89 19.80 -2.27 -8.61
CA GLN A 89 21.03 -2.98 -9.00
C GLN A 89 20.77 -3.93 -10.17
N GLU A 90 19.65 -4.65 -10.17
CA GLU A 90 19.24 -5.55 -11.26
C GLU A 90 19.00 -4.80 -12.60
N LEU A 91 18.67 -3.51 -12.53
CA LEU A 91 18.53 -2.64 -13.71
C LEU A 91 19.88 -2.11 -14.26
N GLY A 92 21.02 -2.48 -13.67
CA GLY A 92 22.35 -2.04 -14.08
C GLY A 92 22.98 -0.96 -13.20
N GLY A 93 22.38 -0.65 -12.04
CA GLY A 93 22.92 0.31 -11.07
C GLY A 93 22.94 1.77 -11.57
N ALA A 94 23.54 2.64 -10.76
CA ALA A 94 23.78 4.08 -10.99
C ALA A 94 22.64 4.85 -11.71
N GLY A 95 21.71 5.40 -10.92
CA GLY A 95 20.66 6.33 -11.40
C GLY A 95 19.43 5.66 -12.02
N ARG A 96 19.39 4.33 -12.10
CA ARG A 96 18.21 3.55 -12.48
C ARG A 96 17.43 3.13 -11.24
N TYR A 97 16.12 3.30 -11.30
CA TYR A 97 15.21 2.90 -10.24
C TYR A 97 14.06 2.07 -10.82
N PRO A 98 13.57 1.05 -10.09
CA PRO A 98 12.35 0.38 -10.49
C PRO A 98 11.21 1.39 -10.56
N GLU A 99 10.29 1.18 -11.48
CA GLU A 99 9.06 1.96 -11.51
C GLU A 99 8.30 1.74 -10.18
N GLU A 100 8.03 2.85 -9.49
CA GLU A 100 7.26 2.88 -8.24
C GLU A 100 5.91 3.53 -8.53
N ARG A 101 4.83 2.91 -8.04
CA ARG A 101 3.49 3.48 -8.11
C ARG A 101 2.84 3.45 -6.76
N GLN A 102 2.09 4.50 -6.43
CA GLN A 102 1.14 4.44 -5.34
C GLN A 102 -0.18 3.86 -5.86
N LEU A 103 -0.64 2.77 -5.28
CA LEU A 103 -1.81 1.99 -5.70
C LEU A 103 -2.76 1.78 -4.51
N PHE A 104 -3.95 1.24 -4.76
CA PHE A 104 -4.94 0.94 -3.73
C PHE A 104 -5.03 -0.55 -3.43
N HIS A 105 -5.22 -0.90 -2.16
CA HIS A 105 -5.49 -2.26 -1.72
C HIS A 105 -6.72 -2.27 -0.81
N GLY A 106 -7.79 -2.90 -1.30
CA GLY A 106 -8.98 -3.16 -0.50
C GLY A 106 -8.76 -4.42 0.32
N THR A 107 -9.07 -4.35 1.60
CA THR A 107 -8.95 -5.49 2.51
C THR A 107 -10.05 -5.42 3.56
N PHE A 108 -10.24 -6.53 4.25
CA PHE A 108 -11.19 -6.59 5.35
C PHE A 108 -10.59 -5.97 6.61
N ARG A 109 -11.46 -5.43 7.47
CA ARG A 109 -11.05 -4.69 8.66
C ARG A 109 -10.13 -5.53 9.56
N ASP A 110 -10.43 -6.82 9.74
CA ASP A 110 -9.63 -7.77 10.54
C ASP A 110 -8.20 -8.00 9.99
N ARG A 111 -7.94 -7.65 8.72
CA ARG A 111 -6.64 -7.79 8.07
C ARG A 111 -5.80 -6.51 8.08
N LEU A 112 -6.38 -5.35 8.41
CA LEU A 112 -5.64 -4.08 8.43
C LEU A 112 -4.49 -4.11 9.43
N GLU A 113 -4.76 -4.46 10.69
CA GLU A 113 -3.73 -4.44 11.73
C GLU A 113 -2.53 -5.36 11.40
N PRO A 114 -2.73 -6.64 10.98
CA PRO A 114 -1.64 -7.47 10.52
C PRO A 114 -0.86 -6.85 9.35
N ILE A 115 -1.54 -6.28 8.34
CA ILE A 115 -0.86 -5.68 7.19
C ILE A 115 -0.03 -4.46 7.60
N ILE A 116 -0.57 -3.60 8.47
CA ILE A 116 0.12 -2.39 8.94
C ILE A 116 1.34 -2.75 9.79
N LYS A 117 1.25 -3.80 10.62
CA LYS A 117 2.34 -4.24 11.50
C LYS A 117 3.41 -5.05 10.77
N GLN A 118 3.00 -5.98 9.92
CA GLN A 118 3.85 -7.05 9.39
C GLN A 118 4.04 -7.00 7.86
N GLY A 119 3.29 -6.14 7.17
CA GLY A 119 3.29 -6.06 5.71
C GLY A 119 2.32 -7.06 5.08
N PHE A 120 2.39 -7.17 3.75
CA PHE A 120 1.47 -8.02 2.99
C PHE A 120 1.94 -9.47 2.95
N ASP A 121 1.15 -10.41 3.46
CA ASP A 121 1.43 -11.83 3.29
C ASP A 121 0.75 -12.37 2.02
N TRP A 122 1.53 -12.64 0.98
CA TRP A 122 1.04 -13.20 -0.28
C TRP A 122 0.38 -14.57 -0.11
N ARG A 123 0.66 -15.31 0.97
CA ARG A 123 0.06 -16.62 1.28
C ARG A 123 -1.39 -16.49 1.78
N ILE A 124 -1.79 -15.31 2.25
CA ILE A 124 -3.11 -15.07 2.87
C ILE A 124 -4.14 -14.58 1.83
N GLY A 125 -3.73 -14.33 0.58
CA GLY A 125 -4.62 -13.91 -0.51
C GLY A 125 -5.69 -14.96 -0.86
N LYS A 126 -6.95 -14.51 -1.00
CA LYS A 126 -8.12 -15.37 -1.31
C LYS A 126 -7.85 -16.31 -2.48
N THR A 127 -8.38 -17.52 -2.37
CA THR A 127 -8.43 -18.56 -3.41
C THR A 127 -9.27 -18.20 -4.64
N HIS A 128 -10.12 -17.17 -4.56
CA HIS A 128 -11.02 -16.76 -5.63
C HIS A 128 -10.45 -15.56 -6.39
N GLY A 129 -10.37 -15.64 -7.72
CA GLY A 129 -10.00 -14.49 -8.56
C GLY A 129 -8.51 -14.31 -8.86
N LYS A 130 -7.67 -15.34 -8.65
CA LYS A 130 -6.24 -15.37 -9.03
C LYS A 130 -6.05 -15.38 -10.55
N LYS A 131 -6.58 -14.40 -11.28
CA LYS A 131 -6.55 -14.37 -12.76
C LYS A 131 -5.17 -14.02 -13.31
N LEU A 132 -4.38 -13.30 -12.53
CA LEU A 132 -3.10 -12.72 -12.96
C LEU A 132 -1.89 -13.36 -12.26
N GLY A 133 -2.13 -14.27 -11.32
CA GLY A 133 -1.11 -14.98 -10.55
C GLY A 133 -1.49 -15.13 -9.08
N ASN A 134 -0.71 -15.93 -8.37
CA ASN A 134 -0.83 -16.18 -6.93
C ASN A 134 0.08 -15.20 -6.16
N GLY A 135 -0.33 -13.94 -6.14
CA GLY A 135 0.40 -12.84 -5.49
C GLY A 135 -0.54 -11.85 -4.82
N ILE A 136 -0.02 -10.67 -4.47
CA ILE A 136 -0.75 -9.58 -3.81
C ILE A 136 -1.25 -8.61 -4.87
N TYR A 137 -2.55 -8.32 -4.85
CA TYR A 137 -3.23 -7.52 -5.87
C TYR A 137 -3.39 -6.05 -5.42
N PHE A 138 -3.16 -5.14 -6.36
CA PHE A 138 -3.30 -3.70 -6.16
C PHE A 138 -4.04 -3.06 -7.35
N GLY A 139 -5.02 -2.22 -7.06
CA GLY A 139 -5.76 -1.46 -8.06
C GLY A 139 -5.10 -0.11 -8.34
N ARG A 140 -5.03 0.28 -9.62
CA ARG A 140 -4.62 1.64 -10.04
C ARG A 140 -5.55 2.70 -9.47
N HIS A 141 -6.85 2.40 -9.42
CA HIS A 141 -7.90 3.29 -8.96
C HIS A 141 -8.63 2.73 -7.74
N ALA A 142 -9.15 3.61 -6.89
CA ALA A 142 -9.80 3.25 -5.64
C ALA A 142 -11.05 2.37 -5.85
N VAL A 143 -11.81 2.58 -6.94
CA VAL A 143 -13.00 1.76 -7.25
C VAL A 143 -12.69 0.27 -7.36
N GLY A 144 -11.52 -0.09 -7.92
CA GLY A 144 -11.11 -1.50 -8.02
C GLY A 144 -10.78 -2.12 -6.66
N ALA A 145 -10.35 -1.30 -5.70
CA ALA A 145 -10.10 -1.75 -4.33
C ALA A 145 -11.37 -1.80 -3.48
N HIS A 146 -12.33 -0.89 -3.73
CA HIS A 146 -13.58 -0.79 -2.97
C HIS A 146 -14.35 -2.11 -2.90
N GLU A 147 -14.42 -2.85 -4.02
CA GLU A 147 -15.09 -4.17 -4.10
C GLU A 147 -14.53 -5.23 -3.12
N PHE A 148 -13.32 -5.01 -2.60
CA PHE A 148 -12.63 -5.91 -1.67
C PHE A 148 -12.59 -5.38 -0.23
N THR A 149 -13.34 -4.32 0.07
CA THR A 149 -13.52 -3.78 1.43
C THR A 149 -14.80 -4.33 2.07
N ASP A 150 -14.82 -4.42 3.40
CA ASP A 150 -16.04 -4.64 4.18
C ASP A 150 -16.51 -3.33 4.83
N CYS A 151 -17.83 -3.11 4.84
CA CYS A 151 -18.48 -2.27 5.84
C CYS A 151 -18.98 -3.20 6.95
N GLY A 152 -18.87 -2.81 8.22
CA GLY A 152 -19.07 -3.67 9.39
C GLY A 152 -20.50 -4.20 9.63
N GLY A 153 -21.35 -4.30 8.60
CA GLY A 153 -22.66 -4.92 8.67
C GLY A 153 -22.62 -6.40 8.29
N ASP A 154 -23.30 -7.23 9.07
CA ASP A 154 -23.55 -8.65 8.79
C ASP A 154 -24.32 -8.84 7.47
N ASN A 155 -23.65 -8.71 6.33
CA ASN A 155 -24.09 -9.29 5.08
C ASN A 155 -22.88 -9.55 4.20
N LYS A 156 -22.47 -10.81 4.18
CA LYS A 156 -21.48 -11.33 3.23
C LYS A 156 -21.94 -11.00 1.81
N SER A 157 -21.28 -10.02 1.19
CA SER A 157 -21.19 -9.83 -0.25
C SER A 157 -22.54 -9.84 -1.00
N THR A 158 -23.13 -8.67 -1.21
CA THR A 158 -23.93 -8.44 -2.41
C THR A 158 -23.07 -7.75 -3.45
N ARG A 159 -22.90 -8.46 -4.55
CA ARG A 159 -22.17 -8.09 -5.77
C ARG A 159 -22.91 -6.95 -6.47
N TRP A 160 -22.49 -5.71 -6.23
CA TRP A 160 -23.04 -4.55 -6.94
C TRP A 160 -22.29 -4.36 -8.26
N LYS A 161 -22.98 -4.67 -9.38
CA LYS A 161 -22.56 -4.25 -10.71
C LYS A 161 -22.90 -2.76 -10.86
N THR A 162 -21.91 -1.87 -10.89
CA THR A 162 -22.14 -0.44 -11.14
C THR A 162 -22.03 -0.12 -12.62
N HIS A 163 -23.12 0.40 -13.20
CA HIS A 163 -23.07 1.25 -14.38
C HIS A 163 -22.77 2.68 -13.90
N ILE A 164 -21.66 3.27 -14.36
CA ILE A 164 -21.21 4.62 -13.98
C ILE A 164 -21.60 5.60 -15.10
N PHE A 165 -22.33 6.66 -14.76
CA PHE A 165 -22.48 7.86 -15.61
C PHE A 165 -21.70 9.04 -14.99
N TYR A 166 -21.03 9.80 -15.86
CA TYR A 166 -20.17 10.93 -15.51
C TYR A 166 -20.95 12.22 -15.24
N SER A 167 -20.54 13.00 -14.23
CA SER A 167 -20.61 14.48 -14.29
C SER A 167 -19.68 15.19 -13.29
N LYS A 168 -19.33 16.43 -13.67
CA LYS A 168 -18.28 17.39 -13.25
C LYS A 168 -18.06 17.63 -11.73
N PRO A 169 -16.85 18.12 -11.34
CA PRO A 169 -16.53 18.44 -9.95
C PRO A 169 -17.08 19.81 -9.52
N LEU A 170 -17.55 19.91 -8.26
CA LEU A 170 -17.84 21.17 -7.57
C LEU A 170 -17.42 21.09 -6.09
N GLN A 171 -17.17 22.28 -5.53
CA GLN A 171 -16.33 22.58 -4.37
C GLN A 171 -16.87 22.10 -3.02
N PHE A 172 -15.93 21.78 -2.13
CA PHE A 172 -16.11 21.32 -0.77
C PHE A 172 -16.63 22.44 0.17
N GLN A 173 -17.63 22.14 0.99
CA GLN A 173 -18.00 22.95 2.16
C GLN A 173 -17.82 22.14 3.45
N SER A 174 -17.35 22.84 4.48
CA SER A 174 -16.79 22.29 5.72
C SER A 174 -17.82 21.68 6.65
N THR A 175 -17.40 20.64 7.39
CA THR A 175 -18.00 20.25 8.66
C THR A 175 -16.91 20.02 9.70
N ASN A 176 -16.99 20.85 10.76
CA ASN A 176 -16.45 20.77 12.12
C ASN A 176 -15.11 20.05 12.41
N HIS A 177 -14.19 20.90 12.90
CA HIS A 177 -12.90 20.66 13.53
C HIS A 177 -12.79 19.37 14.37
N LEU A 178 -11.98 18.43 13.88
CA LEU A 178 -11.11 17.60 14.71
C LEU A 178 -9.68 18.05 14.38
N GLN A 179 -9.00 18.68 15.34
CA GLN A 179 -7.60 19.08 15.17
C GLN A 179 -6.74 17.82 15.07
N ALA A 180 -5.90 17.74 14.03
CA ALA A 180 -4.86 16.73 13.92
C ALA A 180 -3.96 16.81 15.17
N SER A 181 -3.76 15.70 15.86
CA SER A 181 -2.82 15.63 16.98
C SER A 181 -1.40 15.79 16.45
N GLU A 182 -0.62 16.70 17.05
CA GLU A 182 0.81 16.88 16.70
C GLU A 182 1.64 15.63 17.03
N ASN A 183 1.18 14.82 17.98
CA ASN A 183 1.79 13.55 18.34
C ASN A 183 1.06 12.41 17.62
N GLY A 184 1.81 11.59 16.88
CA GLY A 184 1.26 10.39 16.24
C GLY A 184 0.58 9.46 17.25
N THR A 185 -0.46 8.76 16.85
CA THR A 185 -1.23 7.89 17.74
C THR A 185 -0.75 6.45 17.62
N ALA A 186 -0.56 5.77 18.75
CA ALA A 186 -0.18 4.37 18.76
C ALA A 186 -1.25 3.52 18.06
N ILE A 187 -0.81 2.51 17.32
CA ILE A 187 -1.73 1.64 16.57
C ILE A 187 -2.74 0.92 17.47
N SER A 188 -2.39 0.61 18.72
CA SER A 188 -3.30 -0.02 19.70
C SER A 188 -4.52 0.85 20.01
N ASP A 189 -4.32 2.17 20.07
CA ASP A 189 -5.34 3.13 20.48
C ASP A 189 -6.28 3.39 19.30
N ILE A 190 -5.72 3.52 18.10
CA ILE A 190 -6.50 3.57 16.85
C ILE A 190 -7.21 2.24 16.60
N TRP A 191 -6.63 1.11 16.95
CA TRP A 191 -7.30 -0.18 16.79
C TRP A 191 -8.47 -0.35 17.74
N SER A 192 -8.34 0.15 18.97
CA SER A 192 -9.47 0.25 19.89
C SER A 192 -10.57 1.14 19.29
N LEU A 193 -10.21 2.20 18.57
CA LEU A 193 -11.14 3.02 17.79
C LEU A 193 -11.76 2.25 16.60
N PHE A 194 -10.97 1.52 15.79
CA PHE A 194 -11.46 0.73 14.65
C PHE A 194 -12.37 -0.44 15.06
N LYS A 195 -12.12 -1.05 16.23
CA LYS A 195 -12.99 -2.05 16.84
C LYS A 195 -14.28 -1.45 17.39
N TYR A 196 -14.23 -0.25 17.97
CA TYR A 196 -15.42 0.44 18.47
C TYR A 196 -16.34 0.89 17.33
N HIS A 197 -15.77 1.24 16.17
CA HIS A 197 -16.51 1.55 14.95
C HIS A 197 -17.05 0.29 14.23
N SER A 198 -17.07 -0.89 14.85
CA SER A 198 -17.67 -2.10 14.28
C SER A 198 -19.15 -1.93 13.92
N HIS A 199 -19.80 -0.88 14.44
CA HIS A 199 -21.19 -0.52 14.17
C HIS A 199 -21.33 0.60 13.11
N THR A 200 -20.25 1.02 12.43
CA THR A 200 -20.32 2.07 11.39
C THR A 200 -20.26 1.48 9.99
N ASP A 201 -21.00 2.10 9.06
CA ASP A 201 -20.94 1.88 7.61
C ASP A 201 -19.62 2.39 6.98
N SER A 202 -18.54 2.46 7.78
CA SER A 202 -17.21 2.86 7.34
C SER A 202 -16.51 1.71 6.63
N HIS A 203 -15.99 2.01 5.45
CA HIS A 203 -15.05 1.20 4.70
C HIS A 203 -13.62 1.66 4.95
N PHE A 204 -12.69 0.74 4.83
CA PHE A 204 -11.27 0.99 4.96
C PHE A 204 -10.52 0.45 3.76
N MET A 205 -9.58 1.23 3.22
CA MET A 205 -8.64 0.75 2.21
C MET A 205 -7.24 1.30 2.46
N LEU A 206 -6.24 0.66 1.88
CA LEU A 206 -4.85 1.10 1.96
C LEU A 206 -4.45 1.81 0.67
N ALA A 207 -3.73 2.93 0.79
CA ALA A 207 -2.89 3.44 -0.29
C ALA A 207 -1.45 2.99 -0.05
N VAL A 208 -0.84 2.38 -1.06
CA VAL A 208 0.34 1.53 -0.93
C VAL A 208 1.38 1.95 -1.95
N ARG A 209 2.64 2.15 -1.53
CA ARG A 209 3.76 2.28 -2.46
C ARG A 209 4.17 0.90 -2.93
N VAL A 210 4.20 0.70 -4.25
CA VAL A 210 4.48 -0.59 -4.86
C VAL A 210 5.59 -0.42 -5.90
N LEU A 211 6.65 -1.22 -5.76
CA LEU A 211 7.72 -1.38 -6.73
C LEU A 211 7.23 -2.28 -7.86
N VAL A 212 6.48 -1.70 -8.80
CA VAL A 212 5.90 -2.44 -9.93
C VAL A 212 6.96 -2.86 -10.95
N GLY A 213 8.05 -2.08 -11.07
CA GLY A 213 9.18 -2.37 -11.94
C GLY A 213 8.76 -2.66 -13.38
N ARG A 214 9.47 -3.58 -14.03
CA ARG A 214 9.07 -4.15 -15.32
C ARG A 214 7.91 -5.10 -15.10
N TYR A 215 6.80 -4.88 -15.79
CA TYR A 215 5.62 -5.76 -15.70
C TYR A 215 5.28 -6.44 -17.02
N THR A 216 4.57 -7.56 -16.91
CA THR A 216 4.06 -8.34 -18.05
C THR A 216 2.65 -8.85 -17.78
N MET A 217 2.01 -9.43 -18.78
CA MET A 217 0.66 -10.00 -18.63
C MET A 217 0.65 -11.13 -17.59
N GLY A 218 -0.26 -11.02 -16.62
CA GLY A 218 -0.48 -12.05 -15.61
C GLY A 218 -1.21 -13.27 -16.14
N LYS A 219 -1.03 -14.42 -15.46
CA LYS A 219 -1.74 -15.68 -15.73
C LYS A 219 -2.03 -16.42 -14.42
N PRO A 220 -3.12 -17.21 -14.34
CA PRO A 220 -3.56 -17.77 -13.05
C PRO A 220 -2.56 -18.69 -12.34
N SER A 221 -1.77 -19.44 -13.11
CA SER A 221 -0.83 -20.44 -12.60
C SER A 221 0.50 -19.86 -12.10
N LEU A 222 0.72 -18.55 -12.23
CA LEU A 222 1.98 -17.94 -11.85
C LEU A 222 2.14 -17.90 -10.33
N LEU A 223 3.25 -18.44 -9.83
CA LEU A 223 3.68 -18.33 -8.43
C LEU A 223 4.77 -17.26 -8.24
N ARG A 224 5.30 -16.75 -9.35
CA ARG A 224 6.35 -15.74 -9.45
C ARG A 224 6.22 -15.06 -10.81
N PRO A 225 6.78 -13.85 -11.00
CA PRO A 225 6.74 -13.20 -12.30
C PRO A 225 7.41 -14.07 -13.39
N PRO A 226 6.94 -13.97 -14.64
CA PRO A 226 7.57 -14.64 -15.78
C PRO A 226 9.04 -14.21 -15.98
N GLN A 227 9.80 -15.01 -16.72
CA GLN A 227 11.15 -14.66 -17.13
C GLN A 227 11.12 -13.45 -18.08
N PHE A 228 12.11 -12.57 -17.94
CA PHE A 228 12.22 -11.37 -18.77
C PHE A 228 13.08 -11.60 -20.01
N ASP A 229 14.24 -12.24 -19.85
CA ASP A 229 15.14 -12.61 -20.95
C ASP A 229 15.21 -14.14 -21.04
N GLU A 230 14.96 -14.69 -22.22
CA GLU A 230 15.04 -16.14 -22.46
C GLU A 230 16.49 -16.67 -22.38
N ARG A 231 17.48 -15.79 -22.58
CA ARG A 231 18.91 -16.13 -22.53
C ARG A 231 19.46 -16.10 -21.10
N ASP A 232 18.81 -15.36 -20.20
CA ASP A 232 19.16 -15.31 -18.78
C ASP A 232 17.94 -15.62 -17.91
N LEU A 233 17.82 -16.92 -17.60
CA LEU A 233 16.71 -17.48 -16.82
C LEU A 233 16.65 -16.95 -15.36
N SER A 234 17.69 -16.26 -14.90
CA SER A 234 17.73 -15.63 -13.57
C SER A 234 16.94 -14.33 -13.52
N VAL A 235 16.77 -13.65 -14.65
CA VAL A 235 16.10 -12.35 -14.73
C VAL A 235 14.60 -12.54 -14.97
N ARG A 236 13.79 -11.96 -14.10
CA ARG A 236 12.33 -11.99 -14.18
C ARG A 236 11.78 -10.59 -14.34
N TYR A 237 10.52 -10.51 -14.77
CA TYR A 237 9.72 -9.32 -14.54
C TYR A 237 9.56 -9.10 -13.03
N ASP A 238 9.19 -7.89 -12.64
CA ASP A 238 9.04 -7.49 -11.25
C ASP A 238 7.58 -7.64 -10.79
N SER A 239 6.63 -7.51 -11.71
CA SER A 239 5.19 -7.70 -11.41
C SER A 239 4.39 -8.19 -12.63
N CYS A 240 3.12 -8.52 -12.40
CA CYS A 240 2.16 -8.89 -13.43
C CYS A 240 1.00 -7.91 -13.49
N VAL A 241 0.40 -7.73 -14.68
CA VAL A 241 -0.72 -6.82 -14.92
C VAL A 241 -1.85 -7.47 -15.71
N ASP A 242 -3.03 -6.85 -15.68
CA ASP A 242 -4.19 -7.22 -16.49
C ASP A 242 -4.10 -6.76 -17.94
N ASN A 243 -3.43 -5.63 -18.21
CA ASN A 243 -3.20 -5.10 -19.55
C ASN A 243 -1.87 -4.32 -19.57
N VAL A 244 -0.92 -4.71 -20.43
CA VAL A 244 0.41 -4.06 -20.46
C VAL A 244 0.35 -2.60 -20.94
N SER A 245 -0.55 -2.28 -21.88
CA SER A 245 -0.67 -0.92 -22.43
C SER A 245 -1.37 0.04 -21.47
N ALA A 246 -2.35 -0.44 -20.71
CA ALA A 246 -3.14 0.37 -19.79
C ALA A 246 -3.50 -0.41 -18.50
N PRO A 247 -2.51 -0.70 -17.64
CA PRO A 247 -2.69 -1.62 -16.51
C PRO A 247 -3.59 -1.03 -15.41
N GLN A 248 -4.70 -1.69 -15.11
CA GLN A 248 -5.60 -1.30 -14.02
C GLN A 248 -5.34 -2.08 -12.74
N THR A 249 -4.75 -3.27 -12.87
CA THR A 249 -4.42 -4.13 -11.72
C THR A 249 -2.96 -4.55 -11.81
N PHE A 250 -2.27 -4.49 -10.68
CA PHE A 250 -0.90 -4.97 -10.51
C PHE A 250 -0.86 -6.12 -9.52
N VAL A 251 0.00 -7.11 -9.79
CA VAL A 251 0.25 -8.24 -8.90
C VAL A 251 1.74 -8.39 -8.67
N ILE A 252 2.15 -8.29 -7.40
CA ILE A 252 3.51 -8.59 -6.96
C ILE A 252 3.55 -9.94 -6.25
N PHE A 253 4.74 -10.54 -6.17
CA PHE A 253 4.95 -11.86 -5.59
C PHE A 253 5.96 -11.85 -4.43
N ASP A 254 6.50 -10.67 -4.10
CA ASP A 254 7.39 -10.44 -2.96
C ASP A 254 6.75 -9.40 -2.05
N GLN A 255 6.61 -9.74 -0.77
CA GLN A 255 5.99 -8.87 0.23
C GLN A 255 6.74 -7.55 0.43
N TYR A 256 8.06 -7.53 0.20
CA TYR A 256 8.88 -6.34 0.40
C TYR A 256 8.85 -5.39 -0.81
N GLN A 257 8.16 -5.74 -1.91
CA GLN A 257 7.88 -4.80 -3.00
C GLN A 257 6.76 -3.81 -2.67
N ALA A 258 6.08 -3.94 -1.52
CA ALA A 258 4.98 -3.07 -1.13
C ALA A 258 5.15 -2.51 0.28
N TYR A 259 4.91 -1.22 0.42
CA TYR A 259 4.85 -0.51 1.69
C TYR A 259 3.45 0.11 1.87
N PRO A 260 2.65 -0.34 2.86
CA PRO A 260 1.37 0.30 3.16
C PRO A 260 1.66 1.69 3.72
N GLU A 261 1.26 2.72 2.98
CA GLU A 261 1.65 4.10 3.27
C GLU A 261 0.53 4.86 3.99
N TYR A 262 -0.72 4.63 3.61
CA TYR A 262 -1.88 5.24 4.24
C TYR A 262 -3.01 4.26 4.49
N VAL A 263 -3.76 4.49 5.55
CA VAL A 263 -5.10 3.94 5.78
C VAL A 263 -6.11 5.05 5.46
N ILE A 264 -7.07 4.76 4.59
CA ILE A 264 -8.16 5.67 4.24
C ILE A 264 -9.46 5.09 4.80
N GLU A 265 -10.08 5.82 5.73
CA GLU A 265 -11.45 5.56 6.15
C GLU A 265 -12.42 6.41 5.32
N TYR A 266 -13.46 5.79 4.81
CA TYR A 266 -14.48 6.47 4.03
C TYR A 266 -15.85 5.81 4.18
N GLN A 267 -16.91 6.53 3.83
CA GLN A 267 -18.28 6.04 3.84
C GLN A 267 -18.85 6.03 2.43
N HIS A 268 -19.68 5.02 2.13
CA HIS A 268 -20.51 4.98 0.93
C HIS A 268 -21.91 5.49 1.27
N CYS A 269 -22.13 6.78 1.04
CA CYS A 269 -23.38 7.48 1.32
C CYS A 269 -24.37 7.30 0.16
N ILE A 270 -25.05 6.15 0.09
CA ILE A 270 -26.20 6.00 -0.80
C ILE A 270 -27.40 6.73 -0.17
N ASN A 271 -27.99 7.68 -0.90
CA ASN A 271 -29.24 8.30 -0.47
C ASN A 271 -30.34 7.23 -0.33
N ASN A 272 -30.74 6.89 0.90
CA ASN A 272 -31.96 6.13 1.20
C ASN A 272 -33.25 6.91 0.89
N ARG A 273 -33.28 7.73 -0.17
CA ARG A 273 -34.52 8.24 -0.74
C ARG A 273 -34.95 7.25 -1.80
N LEU A 274 -35.69 6.22 -1.37
CA LEU A 274 -36.58 5.30 -2.11
C LEU A 274 -36.67 3.96 -1.35
N ARG A 275 -36.93 4.02 -0.05
CA ARG A 275 -37.76 2.99 0.60
C ARG A 275 -39.13 3.64 0.76
N VAL A 276 -39.91 3.62 -0.32
CA VAL A 276 -41.34 3.96 -0.30
C VAL A 276 -42.07 2.83 0.42
#